data_AF-A0A821JGH8-F1
#
_entry.id   AF-A0A821JGH8-F1
#
_cell.length_a   1.000
_cell.length_b   1.000
_cell.length_c   1.000
_cell.angle_alpha   90.00
_cell.angle_beta   90.00
_cell.angle_gamma   90.00
#
_symmetry.space_group_name_H-M   'P 1'
#
loop_
_entity.id
_entity.type
_entity.pdbx_description
1 polymer ?
#
loop_
_entity_poly.entity_id
_entity_poly.type
_entity_poly.pdbx_seq_one_letter_code
_entity_poly.pdbx_strand_id
1 'polypeptide(L)' 'MFLGYAPGTGKTESIKDLAEAIGLLCVVTNCGEGMNYQSIGKNLNGLCQTCAWGCFN' A
#
# COMPACT_ATOMS: atom_id res chain seq x y z
N MET A 1 2.34 5.65 5.89
CA MET A 1 1.78 7.02 5.95
C MET A 1 0.27 6.92 5.83
N PHE A 2 -0.51 7.40 6.81
CA PHE A 2 -1.98 7.38 6.72
C PHE A 2 -2.47 8.70 6.10
N LEU A 3 -3.01 8.64 4.89
CA LEU A 3 -3.63 9.79 4.21
C LEU A 3 -5.15 9.75 4.41
N GLY A 4 -5.63 10.51 5.40
CA GLY A 4 -7.04 10.57 5.83
C GLY A 4 -7.99 11.40 4.93
N TYR A 5 -7.95 11.20 3.61
CA TYR A 5 -8.87 11.87 2.66
C TYR A 5 -10.06 11.00 2.23
N ALA A 6 -11.01 11.52 1.44
CA ALA A 6 -12.11 10.72 0.90
C ALA A 6 -11.62 9.69 -0.15
N PRO A 7 -12.32 8.55 -0.35
CA PRO A 7 -12.04 7.64 -1.46
C PRO A 7 -12.19 8.36 -2.81
N GLY A 8 -11.30 8.09 -3.77
CA GLY A 8 -11.34 8.69 -5.11
C GLY A 8 -10.55 9.99 -5.30
N THR A 9 -9.89 10.53 -4.27
CA THR A 9 -9.07 11.75 -4.39
C THR A 9 -7.62 11.49 -4.85
N GLY A 10 -7.38 10.42 -5.62
CA GLY A 10 -6.05 10.12 -6.18
C GLY A 10 -4.98 9.68 -5.17
N LYS A 11 -5.33 9.30 -3.93
CA LYS A 11 -4.34 8.93 -2.89
C LYS A 11 -3.39 7.82 -3.34
N THR A 12 -3.92 6.82 -4.03
CA THR A 12 -3.13 5.70 -4.53
C THR A 12 -2.10 6.14 -5.56
N GLU A 13 -2.45 7.05 -6.45
CA GLU A 13 -1.52 7.66 -7.41
C GLU A 13 -0.49 8.52 -6.68
N SER A 14 -0.89 9.39 -5.76
CA SER A 14 0.06 10.21 -4.99
C SER A 14 1.05 9.36 -4.17
N ILE A 15 0.63 8.21 -3.62
CA ILE A 15 1.53 7.30 -2.90
C ILE A 15 2.49 6.59 -3.87
N LYS A 16 2.03 6.23 -5.08
CA LYS A 16 2.90 5.65 -6.12
C LYS A 16 3.94 6.67 -6.59
N ASP A 17 3.51 7.90 -6.90
CA ASP A 17 4.40 8.97 -7.34
C ASP A 17 5.44 9.30 -6.26
N LEU A 18 5.02 9.34 -5.00
CA LEU A 18 5.94 9.53 -3.87
C LEU A 18 6.93 8.37 -3.75
N ALA A 19 6.47 7.13 -3.91
CA ALA A 19 7.33 5.94 -3.83
C ALA A 19 8.34 5.89 -4.98
N GLU A 20 7.94 6.27 -6.20
CA GLU A 20 8.84 6.40 -7.34
C GLU A 20 9.89 7.50 -7.10
N ALA A 21 9.48 8.65 -6.57
CA ALA A 21 10.38 9.76 -6.25
C ALA A 21 11.45 9.40 -5.21
N ILE A 22 11.14 8.49 -4.28
CA ILE A 22 12.08 8.00 -3.26
C ILE A 22 12.76 6.67 -3.63
N GLY A 23 12.48 6.13 -4.82
CA GLY A 23 13.08 4.88 -5.31
C GLY A 23 12.63 3.62 -4.57
N LEU A 24 11.44 3.61 -3.98
CA LEU A 24 10.87 2.45 -3.28
C LEU A 24 9.78 1.78 -4.12
N LEU A 25 9.72 0.44 -4.05
CA LEU A 25 8.65 -0.33 -4.67
C LEU A 25 7.32 -0.10 -3.93
N CYS A 26 6.31 0.47 -4.59
CA CYS A 26 4.96 0.60 -4.04
C CYS A 26 4.07 -0.56 -4.43
N VAL A 27 3.67 -1.38 -3.46
CA VAL A 27 2.71 -2.47 -3.62
C VAL A 27 1.33 -1.99 -3.22
N VAL A 28 0.42 -1.90 -4.20
CA VAL A 28 -0.98 -1.54 -3.95
C VAL A 28 -1.82 -2.80 -3.77
N THR A 29 -2.45 -2.94 -2.62
CA THR A 29 -3.40 -4.04 -2.32
C THR A 29 -4.79 -3.46 -2.14
N ASN A 30 -5.78 -3.99 -2.85
CA ASN A 30 -7.18 -3.62 -2.66
C ASN A 30 -7.79 -4.46 -1.52
N CYS A 31 -8.23 -3.81 -0.46
CA CYS A 31 -8.84 -4.37 0.73
C CYS A 31 -10.36 -4.49 0.54
N GLY A 32 -10.76 -5.52 -0.20
CA GLY A 32 -12.17 -5.92 -0.32
C GLY A 32 -12.60 -6.95 0.74
N GLU A 33 -13.85 -7.43 0.62
CA GLU A 33 -14.47 -8.38 1.56
C GLU A 33 -13.71 -9.72 1.73
N GLY A 34 -12.82 -10.07 0.81
CA GLY A 34 -11.97 -11.26 0.89
C GLY A 34 -10.66 -11.08 1.66
N MET A 35 -10.32 -9.86 2.09
CA MET A 35 -9.06 -9.59 2.79
C MET A 35 -9.17 -9.92 4.28
N ASN A 36 -8.50 -11.00 4.68
CA ASN A 36 -8.40 -11.44 6.05
C ASN A 36 -7.05 -11.08 6.69
N TYR A 37 -6.97 -11.16 8.02
CA TYR A 37 -5.75 -10.83 8.76
C TYR A 37 -4.53 -11.65 8.32
N GLN A 38 -4.74 -12.88 7.83
CA GLN A 38 -3.66 -13.73 7.32
C GLN A 38 -3.09 -13.20 6.00
N SER A 39 -3.94 -12.69 5.11
CA SER A 39 -3.51 -12.10 3.84
C SER A 39 -2.75 -10.80 4.07
N ILE A 40 -3.22 -9.97 5.00
CA ILE A 40 -2.50 -8.76 5.42
C ILE A 40 -1.15 -9.13 6.03
N GLY A 41 -1.11 -10.15 6.89
CA GLY A 41 0.14 -10.63 7.50
C GLY A 41 1.16 -11.11 6.47
N LYS A 42 0.73 -11.80 5.41
CA LYS A 42 1.61 -12.21 4.30
C LYS A 42 2.14 -10.99 3.53
N ASN A 43 1.29 -10.00 3.26
CA ASN A 43 1.72 -8.79 2.57
C ASN A 43 2.73 -8.00 3.42
N LEU A 44 2.47 -7.82 4.72
CA LEU A 44 3.40 -7.16 5.63
C LEU A 44 4.74 -7.90 5.73
N ASN A 45 4.72 -9.24 5.79
CA ASN A 45 5.95 -10.03 5.79
C ASN A 45 6.78 -9.80 4.52
N GLY A 46 6.14 -9.78 3.35
CA GLY A 46 6.81 -9.47 2.08
C GLY A 46 7.37 -8.04 2.02
N LEU A 47 6.59 -7.05 2.48
CA LEU A 47 7.03 -5.65 2.55
C LEU A 47 8.26 -5.48 3.47
N CYS A 48 8.26 -6.14 4.63
CA CYS A 48 9.40 -6.12 5.55
C CYS A 48 10.66 -6.76 4.96
N GLN A 49 10.52 -7.85 4.19
CA GLN A 49 11.67 -8.52 3.56
C GLN A 49 12.28 -7.73 2.41
N THR A 50 11.45 -6.95 1.70
CA THR A 50 11.86 -6.25 0.48
C THR A 50 12.07 -4.75 0.68
N CYS A 51 11.87 -4.25 1.91
CA CYS A 51 11.84 -2.82 2.21
C CYS A 51 10.93 -2.04 1.24
N ALA A 52 9.80 -2.64 0.88
CA ALA A 52 8.84 -2.04 -0.05
C ALA A 52 7.77 -1.23 0.71
N TRP A 53 7.10 -0.32 0.00
CA TRP A 53 6.01 0.48 0.52
C TRP A 53 4.66 -0.20 0.25
N GLY A 54 3.86 -0.43 1.30
CA GLY A 54 2.50 -0.96 1.16
C GLY A 54 1.46 0.15 1.09
N CYS A 55 0.64 0.16 0.05
CA CYS A 55 -0.57 0.98 -0.06
C CYS A 55 -1.80 0.06 -0.03
N PHE A 56 -2.56 0.11 1.03
CA PHE A 56 -3.78 -0.70 1.19
C PHE A 56 -4.98 0.21 0.95
N ASN A 57 -5.72 -0.05 -0.15
CA ASN A 57 -6.90 0.72 -0.58
C ASN A 57 -8.17 0.09 -0.01
#